data_AF-A0A937XHH7-F1
#
_entry.id   AF-A0A937XHH7-F1
#
_cell.length_a   1.000
_cell.length_b   1.000
_cell.length_c   1.000
_cell.angle_alpha   90.00
_cell.angle_beta   90.00
_cell.angle_gamma   90.00
#
_symmetry.space_group_name_H-M   'P 1'
#
loop_
_entity.id
_entity.type
_entity.pdbx_description
1 polymer ?
#
loop_
_entity_poly.entity_id
_entity_poly.type
_entity_poly.pdbx_seq_one_letter_code
_entity_poly.pdbx_strand_id
1 'polypeptide(L)' 'MASLSRFWALGLAAALCMLAAIGWVFGWLHGLFALFFGLLVLLGIRDVLQEHHAILRNYPIIGHFRFLFEEIRPEIR' A
#
# COMPACT_ATOMS: atom_id res chain seq x y z
N MET A 1 5.23 19.37 -8.35
CA MET A 1 5.15 18.14 -9.18
C MET A 1 5.78 16.91 -8.52
N ALA A 2 6.77 17.03 -7.63
CA ALA A 2 7.42 15.88 -6.95
C ALA A 2 6.62 15.22 -5.80
N SER A 3 5.42 15.70 -5.46
CA SER A 3 4.57 15.09 -4.42
C SER A 3 3.78 13.89 -4.96
N LEU A 4 3.38 13.90 -6.23
CA LEU A 4 2.58 12.84 -6.83
C LEU A 4 3.35 11.51 -6.93
N SER A 5 4.66 11.60 -7.21
CA SER A 5 5.55 10.45 -7.31
C SER A 5 5.81 9.74 -5.97
N ARG A 6 5.33 10.28 -4.85
CA ARG A 6 5.44 9.65 -3.52
C ARG A 6 4.26 8.74 -3.21
N PHE A 7 3.07 9.14 -3.65
CA PHE A 7 1.80 8.44 -3.37
C PHE A 7 1.35 7.49 -4.48
N TRP A 8 2.18 7.28 -5.50
CA TRP A 8 1.84 6.43 -6.65
C TRP A 8 1.41 5.02 -6.24
N ALA A 9 2.02 4.43 -5.22
CA ALA A 9 1.70 3.09 -4.74
C ALA A 9 0.31 3.02 -4.10
N LEU A 10 -0.05 4.03 -3.32
CA LEU A 10 -1.40 4.18 -2.76
C LEU A 10 -2.43 4.41 -3.87
N GLY A 11 -2.10 5.26 -4.85
CA GLY A 11 -2.96 5.52 -6.01
C GLY A 11 -3.17 4.26 -6.87
N LEU A 12 -2.11 3.47 -7.10
CA LEU A 12 -2.17 2.20 -7.81
C LEU A 12 -3.01 1.18 -7.04
N ALA A 13 -2.81 1.04 -5.73
CA ALA A 13 -3.60 0.15 -4.89
C ALA A 13 -5.10 0.52 -4.93
N ALA A 14 -5.43 1.82 -4.89
CA ALA A 14 -6.80 2.30 -5.01
C ALA A 14 -7.40 2.00 -6.39
N ALA A 15 -6.65 2.22 -7.48
CA ALA A 15 -7.10 1.89 -8.83
C ALA A 15 -7.35 0.40 -9.01
N LEU A 16 -6.44 -0.46 -8.51
CA LEU A 16 -6.58 -1.92 -8.55
C LEU A 16 -7.76 -2.40 -7.68
N CYS A 17 -7.98 -1.78 -6.52
CA CYS A 17 -9.16 -2.04 -5.69
C CYS A 17 -10.45 -1.73 -6.44
N MET A 18 -10.54 -0.58 -7.12
CA MET A 18 -11.71 -0.20 -7.91
C MET A 18 -11.93 -1.15 -9.09
N LEU A 19 -10.87 -1.49 -9.82
CA LEU A 19 -10.94 -2.43 -10.94
C LEU A 19 -11.39 -3.82 -10.48
N ALA A 20 -10.86 -4.31 -9.36
CA ALA A 20 -11.27 -5.58 -8.77
C ALA A 20 -12.73 -5.55 -8.27
N ALA A 21 -13.18 -4.43 -7.67
CA ALA A 21 -14.55 -4.26 -7.23
C ALA A 21 -15.54 -4.25 -8.41
N ILE A 22 -15.20 -3.59 -9.52
CA ILE A 22 -15.98 -3.64 -10.77
C ILE A 22 -15.98 -5.07 -11.33
N GLY A 23 -14.84 -5.76 -11.20
CA GLY A 23 -14.65 -7.14 -11.59
C GLY A 23 -15.52 -8.16 -10.83
N TRP A 24 -16.18 -7.77 -9.73
CA TRP A 24 -16.99 -8.67 -8.90
C TRP A 24 -18.05 -9.44 -9.70
N VAL A 25 -18.59 -8.83 -10.76
CA VAL A 25 -19.57 -9.43 -11.67
C VAL A 25 -19.00 -10.65 -12.42
N PHE A 26 -17.68 -10.73 -12.61
CA PHE A 26 -17.01 -11.80 -13.35
C PHE A 26 -16.58 -12.98 -12.47
N GLY A 27 -16.85 -12.94 -11.17
CA GLY A 27 -16.66 -14.08 -10.27
C GLY A 27 -16.03 -13.72 -8.93
N TRP A 28 -16.22 -14.60 -7.95
CA TRP A 28 -15.88 -14.40 -6.54
C TRP A 28 -14.40 -14.08 -6.27
N LEU A 29 -13.48 -14.54 -7.12
CA LEU A 29 -12.04 -14.24 -7.00
C LEU A 29 -11.74 -12.74 -7.08
N HIS A 30 -12.50 -11.98 -7.87
CA HIS A 30 -12.37 -10.52 -7.92
C HIS A 30 -12.69 -9.87 -6.58
N GLY A 31 -13.56 -10.49 -5.79
CA GLY A 31 -13.85 -10.07 -4.43
C GLY A 31 -12.67 -10.22 -3.48
N LEU A 32 -11.91 -11.30 -3.62
CA LEU A 32 -10.68 -11.51 -2.83
C LEU A 32 -9.62 -10.45 -3.19
N PHE A 33 -9.46 -10.15 -4.48
CA PHE A 33 -8.56 -9.08 -4.92
C PHE A 33 -9.00 -7.70 -4.43
N ALA A 34 -10.30 -7.39 -4.52
CA ALA A 34 -10.85 -6.14 -4.01
C ALA A 34 -10.62 -5.99 -2.50
N LEU A 35 -10.81 -7.07 -1.73
CA LEU A 35 -10.51 -7.08 -0.29
C LEU A 35 -9.02 -6.83 -0.03
N PHE A 36 -8.14 -7.55 -0.74
CA PHE A 36 -6.69 -7.39 -0.58
C PHE A 36 -6.22 -5.96 -0.87
N PHE A 37 -6.59 -5.40 -2.02
CA PHE A 37 -6.22 -4.03 -2.37
C PHE A 37 -6.91 -3.00 -1.48
N GLY A 38 -8.14 -3.25 -1.03
CA GLY A 38 -8.84 -2.40 -0.07
C GLY A 38 -8.10 -2.31 1.27
N LEU A 39 -7.57 -3.43 1.77
CA LEU A 39 -6.73 -3.44 2.97
C LEU A 39 -5.43 -2.67 2.78
N LEU A 40 -4.79 -2.77 1.60
CA LEU A 40 -3.58 -2.00 1.28
C LEU A 40 -3.87 -0.49 1.22
N VAL A 41 -5.02 -0.09 0.65
CA VAL A 41 -5.45 1.31 0.65
C VAL A 41 -5.67 1.80 2.07
N LEU A 42 -6.36 1.01 2.91
CA LEU A 42 -6.60 1.36 4.31
C LEU A 42 -5.28 1.52 5.09
N LEU A 43 -4.32 0.61 4.87
CA LEU A 43 -2.98 0.67 5.44
C LEU A 43 -2.26 1.93 4.96
N GLY A 44 -2.29 2.23 3.67
CA GLY A 44 -1.65 3.43 3.13
C GLY A 44 -2.29 4.73 3.65
N ILE A 45 -3.62 4.76 3.85
CA ILE A 45 -4.29 5.89 4.52
C ILE A 45 -3.79 6.02 5.96
N ARG A 46 -3.72 4.91 6.70
CA ARG A 46 -3.17 4.91 8.07
C ARG A 46 -1.71 5.38 8.10
N ASP A 47 -0.91 5.01 7.11
CA ASP A 47 0.49 5.42 6.96
C ASP A 47 0.64 6.93 6.74
N VAL A 48 -0.27 7.54 5.97
CA VAL A 48 -0.28 8.98 5.73
C VAL A 48 -0.78 9.75 6.95
N LEU A 49 -1.76 9.20 7.67
CA LEU A 49 -2.36 9.86 8.83
C LEU A 49 -1.51 9.76 10.10
N GLN A 50 -0.66 8.75 10.24
CA GLN A 50 0.19 8.63 11.42
C GLN A 50 1.27 9.74 11.48
N GLU A 51 1.52 10.26 12.68
CA GLU A 51 2.52 11.32 12.89
C GLU A 51 3.90 10.80 13.30
N HIS A 52 3.99 9.56 13.77
CA HIS A 52 5.21 9.00 14.37
C HIS A 52 6.27 8.59 13.34
N HIS A 53 5.89 8.04 12.18
CA HIS A 53 6.84 7.51 11.20
C HIS A 53 6.89 8.37 9.92
N ALA A 54 7.82 9.31 9.88
CA ALA A 54 7.99 10.23 8.75
C ALA A 54 8.27 9.52 7.40
N ILE A 55 8.85 8.31 7.42
CA ILE A 55 9.08 7.49 6.22
C ILE A 55 7.76 6.95 5.68
N LEU A 56 6.91 6.34 6.53
CA LEU A 56 5.61 5.79 6.13
C LEU A 56 4.68 6.89 5.61
N ARG A 57 4.73 8.08 6.22
CA ARG A 57 3.95 9.24 5.76
C ARG A 57 4.34 9.72 4.36
N ASN A 58 5.64 9.64 4.01
CA ASN A 58 6.15 10.03 2.70
C ASN A 58 6.14 8.88 1.67
N TYR A 59 6.07 7.63 2.11
CA TYR A 59 6.10 6.44 1.26
C TYR A 59 5.11 5.39 1.80
N PRO A 60 3.79 5.66 1.75
CA PRO A 60 2.78 4.75 2.27
C PRO A 60 2.83 3.41 1.51
N ILE A 61 2.57 2.31 2.21
CA ILE A 61 2.71 0.92 1.71
C ILE A 61 4.19 0.54 1.47
N ILE A 62 4.93 1.31 0.68
CA ILE A 62 6.31 0.98 0.29
C ILE A 62 7.30 1.06 1.47
N GLY A 63 7.08 2.00 2.39
CA GLY A 63 7.97 2.18 3.54
C GLY A 63 8.04 0.95 4.45
N HIS A 64 7.01 0.09 4.47
CA HIS A 64 7.04 -1.19 5.20
C HIS A 64 8.14 -2.13 4.69
N PHE A 65 8.39 -2.18 3.38
CA PHE A 65 9.48 -3.00 2.82
C PHE A 65 10.85 -2.52 3.28
N ARG A 66 11.04 -1.22 3.47
CA ARG A 66 12.30 -0.69 4.00
C ARG A 66 12.56 -1.25 5.40
N PHE A 67 11.56 -1.22 6.28
CA PHE A 67 11.69 -1.80 7.62
C PHE A 67 11.94 -3.31 7.56
N LEU A 68 11.25 -4.02 6.67
CA LEU A 68 11.43 -5.46 6.47
C LEU A 68 12.85 -5.83 6.03
N PHE A 69 13.48 -5.04 5.14
CA PHE A 69 14.88 -5.26 4.75
C PHE A 69 15.88 -4.84 5.84
N GLU A 70 15.53 -3.84 6.64
CA GLU A 70 16.34 -3.41 7.78
C GLU A 70 16.41 -4.52 8.86
N GLU A 71 15.33 -5.32 8.99
CA GLU A 71 15.25 -6.52 9.85
C GLU A 71 15.96 -7.77 9.27
N ILE A 72 16.25 -7.83 7.96
CA ILE A 72 17.04 -8.92 7.35
C ILE A 72 18.54 -8.62 7.42
N ARG A 73 18.93 -7.34 7.41
CA ARG A 73 20.32 -6.89 7.56
C ARG A 73 21.00 -7.13 8.94
N PRO A 74 20.35 -7.42 10.09
CA PRO A 74 21.02 -7.54 11.39
C PRO A 74 22.05 -8.67 11.46
N GLU A 75 21.95 -9.68 10.59
CA GLU A 75 22.80 -10.88 10.63
C GLU A 75 24.06 -10.77 9.76
N ILE A 76 24.20 -9.71 8.95
CA ILE A 76 25.42 -9.41 8.16
C ILE A 76 26.29 -8.39 8.92
N ARG A 77 26.66 -8.75 10.15
CA ARG A 77 27.74 -8.10 10.91
C ARG A 77 28.84 -9.09 11.21
#